data_AF-A0A974UTK7-F1
#
_entry.id   AF-A0A974UTK7-F1
#
_cell.length_a   1.000
_cell.length_b   1.000
_cell.length_c   1.000
_cell.angle_alpha   90.00
_cell.angle_beta   90.00
_cell.angle_gamma   90.00
#
_symmetry.space_group_name_H-M   'P 1'
#
loop_
_entity.id
_entity.type
_entity.pdbx_description
1 polymer ?
#
loop_
_entity_poly.entity_id
_entity_poly.type
_entity_poly.pdbx_seq_one_letter_code
_entity_poly.pdbx_strand_id
1 'polypeptide(L)'
;MEKKKSLTVKVHIDGVREVLRALSVLPKDAQNALRDHSLALARKLALKGAVDLSLNGGPQGPLLATTVKAVRDRVPVVQAGGTRRLGRHAAPAYGMLFGSIFGMNGRSGWYSASRYAGSAGRQYRPHQGRDAYAFFPIIEGSAETISREWHAAVDDVVRKFGGA
;
A
#
# COMPACT_ATOMS: atom_id res chain seq x y z
N MET A 1 2.68 9.00 -21.91
CA MET A 1 3.23 8.63 -20.59
C MET A 1 2.36 7.51 -20.02
N GLU A 2 2.82 6.26 -20.02
CA GLU A 2 2.04 5.11 -19.54
C GLU A 2 1.81 5.22 -18.02
N LYS A 3 0.56 5.27 -17.57
CA LYS A 3 0.24 5.34 -16.13
C LYS A 3 0.76 4.08 -15.45
N LYS A 4 1.73 4.22 -14.53
CA LYS A 4 2.25 3.12 -13.71
C LYS A 4 1.09 2.47 -12.94
N LYS A 5 0.74 1.23 -13.29
CA LYS A 5 -0.30 0.44 -12.63
C LYS A 5 0.32 -0.19 -11.38
N SER A 6 0.10 0.43 -10.23
CA SER A 6 0.52 -0.07 -8.91
C SER A 6 -0.66 -0.02 -7.96
N LEU A 7 -0.66 -0.90 -6.97
CA LEU A 7 -1.58 -0.76 -5.86
C LEU A 7 -1.01 0.27 -4.88
N THR A 8 -1.81 1.28 -4.57
CA THR A 8 -1.48 2.30 -3.58
C THR A 8 -2.54 2.25 -2.50
N VAL A 9 -2.11 1.94 -1.28
CA VAL A 9 -2.98 1.98 -0.10
C VAL A 9 -2.70 3.26 0.65
N LYS A 10 -3.74 4.08 0.78
CA LYS A 10 -3.75 5.27 1.62
C LYS A 10 -4.56 4.93 2.86
N VAL A 11 -3.98 5.16 4.03
CA VAL A 11 -4.67 4.96 5.29
C VAL A 11 -5.71 6.07 5.45
N HIS A 12 -6.93 5.70 5.82
CA HIS A 12 -7.96 6.68 6.14
C HIS A 12 -7.63 7.35 7.49
N ILE A 13 -7.69 8.67 7.54
CA ILE A 13 -7.41 9.46 8.73
C ILE A 13 -8.51 10.52 8.81
N ASP A 14 -9.24 10.52 9.92
CA ASP A 14 -10.32 11.48 10.16
C ASP A 14 -9.76 12.91 10.26
N GLY A 15 -10.47 13.86 9.65
CA GLY A 15 -10.10 15.28 9.67
C GLY A 15 -8.83 15.64 8.89
N VAL A 16 -8.26 14.70 8.12
CA VAL A 16 -6.98 14.89 7.42
C VAL A 16 -7.00 16.10 6.47
N ARG A 17 -8.14 16.39 5.85
CA ARG A 17 -8.25 17.47 4.87
C ARG A 17 -8.19 18.83 5.56
N GLU A 18 -8.89 18.97 6.67
CA GLU A 18 -8.97 20.16 7.51
C GLU A 18 -7.59 20.44 8.11
N VAL A 19 -6.94 19.42 8.65
CA VAL A 19 -5.57 19.51 9.18
C VAL A 19 -4.58 19.91 8.10
N LEU A 20 -4.59 19.27 6.93
CA LEU A 20 -3.67 19.62 5.84
C LEU A 20 -3.90 21.04 5.30
N ARG A 21 -5.15 21.54 5.36
CA ARG A 21 -5.46 22.93 5.04
C ARG A 21 -4.89 23.88 6.10
N ALA A 22 -5.08 23.58 7.39
CA ALA A 22 -4.51 24.37 8.47
C ALA A 22 -2.97 24.41 8.40
N LEU A 23 -2.32 23.29 8.13
CA LEU A 23 -0.86 23.22 7.99
C LEU A 23 -0.33 23.90 6.71
N SER A 24 -1.19 24.24 5.76
CA SER A 24 -0.75 24.87 4.50
C SER A 24 -0.25 26.30 4.68
N VAL A 25 -0.65 26.97 5.78
CA VAL A 25 -0.18 28.32 6.13
C VAL A 25 1.19 28.32 6.81
N LEU A 26 1.66 27.16 7.27
CA LEU A 26 2.96 27.02 7.92
C LEU A 26 4.11 27.03 6.89
N PRO A 27 5.36 27.31 7.33
CA PRO A 27 6.53 27.24 6.47
C PRO A 27 6.69 25.89 5.76
N LYS A 28 7.39 25.89 4.62
CA LYS A 28 7.65 24.65 3.84
C LYS A 28 8.35 23.57 4.67
N ASP A 29 9.15 23.96 5.66
CA ASP A 29 9.84 23.06 6.57
C ASP A 29 8.88 22.28 7.48
N ALA A 30 7.75 22.87 7.87
CA ALA A 30 6.69 22.18 8.60
C ALA A 30 6.09 21.05 7.75
N GLN A 31 5.86 21.30 6.46
CA GLN A 31 5.37 20.27 5.55
C GLN A 31 6.42 19.18 5.30
N ASN A 32 7.71 19.52 5.29
CA ASN A 32 8.79 18.53 5.16
C ASN A 32 8.88 17.65 6.39
N ALA A 33 8.81 18.24 7.59
CA ALA A 33 8.74 17.50 8.84
C ALA A 33 7.56 16.52 8.85
N LEU A 34 6.35 16.97 8.48
CA LEU A 34 5.18 16.08 8.41
C LEU A 34 5.39 14.92 7.41
N ARG A 35 6.00 15.19 6.25
CA ARG A 35 6.30 14.15 5.25
C ARG A 35 7.31 13.13 5.77
N ASP A 36 8.28 13.57 6.57
CA ASP A 36 9.31 12.69 7.13
C ASP A 36 8.76 11.81 8.25
N HIS A 37 7.91 12.37 9.13
CA HIS A 37 7.13 11.60 10.10
C HIS A 37 6.22 10.58 9.42
N SER A 38 5.45 11.02 8.41
CA SER A 38 4.56 10.15 7.64
C SER A 38 5.32 9.03 6.92
N LEU A 39 6.52 9.31 6.43
CA LEU A 39 7.40 8.31 5.82
C LEU A 39 7.87 7.27 6.85
N ALA A 40 8.20 7.67 8.08
CA ALA A 40 8.57 6.74 9.13
C ALA A 40 7.41 5.79 9.47
N LEU A 41 6.18 6.30 9.57
CA LEU A 41 4.98 5.47 9.75
C LEU A 41 4.75 4.53 8.57
N ALA A 42 4.86 5.05 7.35
CA ALA A 42 4.72 4.27 6.13
C ALA A 42 5.77 3.16 6.03
N ARG A 43 7.00 3.35 6.54
CA ARG A 43 8.04 2.31 6.59
C ARG A 43 7.66 1.15 7.52
N LYS A 44 7.14 1.46 8.72
CA LYS A 44 6.63 0.43 9.64
C LYS A 44 5.51 -0.38 8.98
N LEU A 45 4.58 0.30 8.31
CA LEU A 45 3.48 -0.35 7.59
C LEU A 45 3.94 -1.18 6.41
N ALA A 46 4.87 -0.66 5.61
CA ALA A 46 5.45 -1.36 4.49
C ALA A 46 6.13 -2.66 4.95
N LEU A 47 6.85 -2.64 6.08
CA LEU A 47 7.45 -3.85 6.64
C LEU A 47 6.40 -4.87 7.05
N LYS A 48 5.36 -4.46 7.80
CA LYS A 48 4.25 -5.34 8.20
C LYS A 48 3.55 -5.94 6.98
N GLY A 49 3.22 -5.11 6.00
CA GLY A 49 2.59 -5.55 4.75
C GLY A 49 3.48 -6.46 3.92
N ALA A 50 4.79 -6.24 3.89
CA ALA A 50 5.74 -7.12 3.20
C ALA A 50 5.84 -8.49 3.87
N VAL A 51 5.92 -8.53 5.21
CA VAL A 51 5.95 -9.78 5.98
C VAL A 51 4.66 -10.56 5.76
N ASP A 52 3.51 -9.92 5.90
CA ASP A 52 2.21 -10.57 5.69
C ASP A 52 2.06 -11.08 4.25
N LEU A 53 2.42 -10.28 3.25
CA LEU A 53 2.39 -10.71 1.86
C LEU A 53 3.34 -11.87 1.58
N SER A 54 4.50 -11.91 2.24
CA SER A 54 5.45 -13.02 2.13
C SER A 54 4.91 -14.32 2.70
N LEU A 55 4.17 -14.26 3.83
CA LEU A 55 3.67 -15.45 4.53
C LEU A 55 2.31 -15.91 3.98
N ASN A 56 1.43 -14.96 3.67
CA ASN A 56 0.01 -15.21 3.36
C ASN A 56 -0.36 -14.97 1.90
N GLY A 57 0.54 -14.38 1.08
CA GLY A 57 0.31 -14.08 -0.35
C GLY A 57 0.43 -15.27 -1.30
N GLY A 58 0.51 -16.49 -0.78
CA GLY A 58 0.67 -17.72 -1.57
C GLY A 58 2.08 -17.88 -2.17
N PRO A 59 2.26 -18.77 -3.18
CA PRO A 59 3.59 -19.12 -3.70
C PRO A 59 4.41 -17.95 -4.24
N GLN A 60 3.73 -16.90 -4.73
CA GLN A 60 4.36 -15.69 -5.25
C GLN A 60 4.55 -14.59 -4.18
N GLY A 61 4.06 -14.82 -2.97
CA GLY A 61 4.08 -13.87 -1.84
C GLY A 61 5.48 -13.31 -1.53
N PRO A 62 6.52 -14.15 -1.35
CA PRO A 62 7.86 -13.66 -1.05
C PRO A 62 8.43 -12.76 -2.15
N LEU A 63 8.12 -13.07 -3.41
CA LEU A 63 8.57 -12.27 -4.55
C LEU A 63 7.83 -10.93 -4.63
N LEU A 64 6.54 -10.93 -4.33
CA LEU A 64 5.72 -9.73 -4.25
C LEU A 64 6.11 -8.83 -3.07
N ALA A 65 6.52 -9.39 -1.94
CA ALA A 65 6.97 -8.65 -0.77
C ALA A 65 8.12 -7.68 -1.12
N THR A 66 8.99 -8.06 -2.07
CA THR A 66 10.09 -7.20 -2.56
C THR A 66 9.63 -5.93 -3.28
N THR A 67 8.35 -5.83 -3.64
CA THR A 67 7.76 -4.66 -4.30
C THR A 67 7.06 -3.70 -3.34
N VAL A 68 6.89 -4.10 -2.09
CA VAL A 68 6.27 -3.28 -1.06
C VAL A 68 7.24 -2.20 -0.64
N LYS A 69 6.80 -0.93 -0.69
CA LYS A 69 7.62 0.21 -0.29
C LYS A 69 6.77 1.33 0.29
N ALA A 70 7.39 2.06 1.22
CA ALA A 70 6.86 3.32 1.72
C ALA A 70 7.03 4.44 0.69
N VAL A 71 6.04 5.31 0.58
CA VAL A 71 6.08 6.50 -0.26
C VAL A 71 6.04 7.73 0.64
N ARG A 72 6.93 8.69 0.36
CA ARG A 72 6.96 9.95 1.10
C ARG A 72 5.80 10.83 0.64
N ASP A 73 4.86 11.08 1.55
CA ASP A 73 3.73 11.98 1.38
C ASP A 73 3.37 12.60 2.74
N ARG A 74 2.43 13.55 2.78
CA ARG A 74 1.96 14.20 4.01
C ARG A 74 1.06 13.29 4.87
N VAL A 75 0.72 12.13 4.33
CA VAL A 75 0.00 11.04 5.00
C VAL A 75 0.78 9.74 4.79
N PRO A 76 0.64 8.73 5.66
CA PRO A 76 1.32 7.46 5.48
C PRO A 76 0.79 6.74 4.23
N VAL A 77 1.67 6.44 3.27
CA VAL A 77 1.32 5.77 2.01
C VAL A 77 2.23 4.58 1.77
N VAL A 78 1.62 3.43 1.48
CA VAL A 78 2.33 2.21 1.07
C VAL A 78 1.95 1.86 -0.36
N GLN A 79 2.96 1.54 -1.16
CA GLN A 79 2.80 1.06 -2.53
C GLN A 79 3.27 -0.38 -2.63
N ALA A 80 2.53 -1.22 -3.35
CA ALA A 80 2.90 -2.60 -3.64
C ALA A 80 2.67 -2.92 -5.13
N GLY A 81 3.45 -3.88 -5.64
CA GLY A 81 3.41 -4.32 -7.02
C GLY A 81 4.05 -3.31 -7.98
N GLY A 82 3.34 -2.96 -9.05
CA GLY A 82 3.84 -2.06 -10.09
C GLY A 82 4.17 -2.78 -11.40
N THR A 83 4.87 -2.07 -12.28
CA THR A 83 5.25 -2.57 -13.62
C THR A 83 6.53 -3.40 -13.61
N ARG A 84 7.19 -3.55 -12.44
CA ARG A 84 8.37 -4.41 -12.29
C ARG A 84 8.00 -5.83 -12.72
N ARG A 85 8.83 -6.44 -13.55
CA ARG A 85 8.67 -7.83 -13.98
C ARG A 85 9.26 -8.76 -12.93
N LEU A 86 8.52 -9.81 -12.59
CA LEU A 86 8.84 -10.74 -11.51
C LEU A 86 8.75 -12.19 -12.01
N GLY A 87 9.61 -13.03 -11.46
CA GLY A 87 9.57 -14.49 -11.64
C GLY A 87 10.12 -14.94 -12.99
N ARG A 88 10.09 -16.26 -13.21
CA ARG A 88 10.66 -16.89 -14.42
C ARG A 88 10.04 -16.39 -15.73
N HIS A 89 8.76 -16.04 -15.72
CA HIS A 89 8.02 -15.58 -16.90
C HIS A 89 7.93 -14.05 -17.00
N ALA A 90 8.68 -13.31 -16.18
CA ALA A 90 8.73 -11.85 -16.20
C ALA A 90 7.33 -11.19 -16.14
N ALA A 91 6.43 -11.78 -15.36
CA ALA A 91 5.07 -11.29 -15.21
C ALA A 91 5.07 -9.94 -14.46
N PRO A 92 4.21 -8.98 -14.82
CA PRO A 92 4.16 -7.70 -14.14
C PRO A 92 3.65 -7.86 -12.70
N ALA A 93 4.34 -7.24 -11.75
CA ALA A 93 4.08 -7.37 -10.32
C ALA A 93 2.64 -7.00 -9.92
N TYR A 94 2.03 -6.00 -10.56
CA TYR A 94 0.63 -5.62 -10.27
C TYR A 94 -0.36 -6.76 -10.53
N GLY A 95 -0.15 -7.53 -11.60
CA GLY A 95 -1.04 -8.63 -11.96
C GLY A 95 -0.86 -9.80 -11.00
N MET A 96 0.39 -10.11 -10.67
CA MET A 96 0.73 -11.14 -9.69
C MET A 96 0.20 -10.78 -8.29
N LEU A 97 0.32 -9.51 -7.89
CA LEU A 97 -0.18 -8.99 -6.62
C LEU A 97 -1.70 -9.14 -6.52
N PHE A 98 -2.42 -8.74 -7.57
CA PHE A 98 -3.87 -8.86 -7.60
C PHE A 98 -4.32 -10.31 -7.44
N GLY A 99 -3.70 -11.24 -8.16
CA GLY A 99 -4.02 -12.66 -8.03
C GLY A 99 -3.69 -13.25 -6.66
N SER A 100 -2.60 -12.82 -6.04
CA SER A 100 -2.20 -13.24 -4.69
C SER A 100 -3.12 -12.70 -3.59
N ILE A 101 -3.57 -11.45 -3.71
CA ILE A 101 -4.38 -10.78 -2.67
C ILE A 101 -5.86 -11.14 -2.79
N PHE A 102 -6.42 -11.16 -3.99
CA PHE A 102 -7.87 -11.31 -4.19
C PHE A 102 -8.26 -12.69 -4.69
N GLY A 103 -7.28 -13.56 -4.93
CA GLY A 103 -7.50 -14.84 -5.57
C GLY A 103 -7.74 -14.72 -7.07
N MET A 104 -7.83 -15.87 -7.73
CA MET A 104 -8.16 -15.95 -9.16
C MET A 104 -9.00 -17.18 -9.46
N ASN A 105 -9.87 -17.08 -10.47
CA ASN A 105 -10.40 -18.25 -11.14
C ASN A 105 -10.23 -18.08 -12.66
N GLY A 106 -10.10 -19.19 -13.39
CA GLY A 106 -9.99 -19.14 -14.86
C GLY A 106 -11.28 -18.76 -15.58
N ARG A 107 -12.34 -18.36 -14.86
CA ARG A 107 -13.70 -18.19 -15.38
C ARG A 107 -14.18 -16.73 -15.36
N SER A 108 -13.46 -15.80 -14.73
CA SER A 108 -13.88 -14.40 -14.59
C SER A 108 -12.71 -13.44 -14.30
N GLY A 109 -12.87 -12.15 -14.64
CA GLY A 109 -11.89 -11.09 -14.37
C GLY A 109 -10.82 -10.90 -15.46
N TRP A 110 -9.86 -10.00 -15.25
CA TRP A 110 -8.83 -9.67 -16.25
C TRP A 110 -7.94 -10.87 -16.67
N TYR A 111 -7.95 -11.94 -15.87
CA TYR A 111 -7.22 -13.19 -16.10
C TYR A 111 -8.04 -14.25 -16.85
N SER A 112 -9.34 -14.03 -17.08
CA SER A 112 -10.12 -14.84 -18.03
C SER A 112 -9.85 -14.47 -19.49
N ALA A 113 -9.04 -13.43 -19.74
CA ALA A 113 -8.62 -13.08 -21.09
C ALA A 113 -7.79 -14.21 -21.72
N SER A 114 -8.02 -14.47 -23.01
CA SER A 114 -7.38 -15.54 -23.78
C SER A 114 -5.85 -15.58 -23.67
N ARG A 115 -5.20 -14.41 -23.54
CA ARG A 115 -3.74 -14.31 -23.32
C ARG A 115 -3.23 -14.94 -22.01
N TYR A 116 -4.12 -15.25 -21.06
CA TYR A 116 -3.83 -15.91 -19.80
C TYR A 116 -4.42 -17.33 -19.72
N ALA A 117 -4.95 -17.88 -20.82
CA ALA A 117 -5.58 -19.21 -20.83
C ALA A 117 -4.62 -20.36 -20.46
N GLY A 118 -3.32 -20.24 -20.78
CA GLY A 118 -2.26 -21.18 -20.37
C GLY A 118 -1.59 -20.84 -19.04
N SER A 119 -2.10 -19.83 -18.35
CA SER A 119 -1.49 -19.26 -17.15
C SER A 119 -1.98 -20.02 -15.91
N ALA A 120 -1.09 -20.26 -14.94
CA ALA A 120 -1.31 -21.19 -13.83
C ALA A 120 -2.32 -20.69 -12.77
N GLY A 121 -3.54 -20.32 -13.17
CA GLY A 121 -4.60 -19.79 -12.29
C GLY A 121 -5.00 -20.72 -11.13
N ARG A 122 -4.51 -21.96 -11.10
CA ARG A 122 -4.62 -22.88 -9.96
C ARG A 122 -3.64 -22.57 -8.81
N GLN A 123 -2.63 -21.72 -9.03
CA GLN A 123 -1.65 -21.36 -8.01
C GLN A 123 -2.18 -20.33 -7.00
N TYR A 124 -3.29 -19.67 -7.32
CA TYR A 124 -3.92 -18.64 -6.50
C TYR A 124 -5.14 -19.22 -5.78
N ARG A 125 -5.41 -18.73 -4.56
CA ARG A 125 -6.59 -19.14 -3.81
C ARG A 125 -7.85 -18.81 -4.61
N PRO A 126 -8.88 -19.67 -4.63
CA PRO A 126 -10.15 -19.34 -5.28
C PRO A 126 -10.75 -18.10 -4.62
N HIS A 127 -11.05 -17.06 -5.41
CA HIS A 127 -11.66 -15.85 -4.87
C HIS A 127 -13.04 -16.17 -4.27
N GLN A 128 -13.31 -15.67 -3.06
CA GLN A 128 -14.63 -15.79 -2.40
C GLN A 128 -15.42 -14.48 -2.43
N GLY A 129 -14.97 -13.51 -3.23
CA GLY A 129 -15.73 -12.31 -3.60
C GLY A 129 -16.03 -11.32 -2.49
N ARG A 130 -15.37 -11.39 -1.32
CA ARG A 130 -15.65 -10.51 -0.18
C ARG A 130 -14.45 -9.74 0.36
N ASP A 131 -13.27 -10.35 0.47
CA ASP A 131 -12.12 -9.73 1.14
C ASP A 131 -10.76 -10.02 0.48
N ALA A 132 -9.77 -9.20 0.82
CA ALA A 132 -8.37 -9.41 0.50
C ALA A 132 -7.73 -10.45 1.46
N TYR A 133 -7.08 -11.48 0.92
CA TYR A 133 -6.45 -12.56 1.70
C TYR A 133 -5.23 -12.14 2.51
N ALA A 134 -4.56 -11.07 2.09
CA ALA A 134 -3.31 -10.58 2.66
C ALA A 134 -3.17 -9.09 2.35
N PHE A 135 -2.19 -8.43 2.99
CA PHE A 135 -1.80 -7.04 2.83
C PHE A 135 -2.81 -6.02 3.38
N PHE A 136 -4.07 -6.05 2.94
CA PHE A 136 -5.09 -5.07 3.37
C PHE A 136 -5.54 -5.24 4.82
N PRO A 137 -5.90 -6.45 5.31
CA PRO A 137 -6.40 -6.58 6.69
C PRO A 137 -5.41 -6.10 7.75
N ILE A 138 -4.11 -6.26 7.49
CA ILE A 138 -3.04 -5.78 8.39
C ILE A 138 -2.92 -4.25 8.36
N ILE A 139 -3.08 -3.63 7.19
CA ILE A 139 -3.04 -2.18 7.06
C ILE A 139 -4.30 -1.56 7.70
N GLU A 140 -5.47 -2.13 7.44
CA GLU A 140 -6.75 -1.70 8.02
C GLU A 140 -6.78 -1.90 9.54
N GLY A 141 -6.34 -3.06 10.05
CA GLY A 141 -6.22 -3.30 11.48
C GLY A 141 -5.18 -2.41 12.19
N SER A 142 -4.31 -1.74 11.43
CA SER A 142 -3.37 -0.76 11.98
C SER A 142 -3.90 0.69 11.94
N ALA A 143 -5.08 0.93 11.34
CA ALA A 143 -5.59 2.27 11.03
C ALA A 143 -5.68 3.20 12.25
N GLU A 144 -6.24 2.72 13.36
CA GLU A 144 -6.37 3.53 14.59
C GLU A 144 -5.01 3.96 15.16
N THR A 145 -4.05 3.04 15.20
CA THR A 145 -2.70 3.32 15.70
C THR A 145 -1.98 4.31 14.80
N ILE A 146 -2.15 4.18 13.48
CA ILE A 146 -1.57 5.10 12.50
C ILE A 146 -2.20 6.48 12.61
N SER A 147 -3.52 6.55 12.77
CA SER A 147 -4.23 7.82 12.94
C SER A 147 -3.70 8.55 14.17
N ARG A 148 -3.61 7.85 15.31
CA ARG A 148 -3.05 8.41 16.55
C ARG A 148 -1.60 8.86 16.39
N GLU A 149 -0.72 8.02 15.83
CA GLU A 149 0.69 8.39 15.61
C GLU A 149 0.84 9.57 14.63
N TRP A 150 -0.03 9.66 13.62
CA TRP A 150 -0.02 10.76 12.66
C TRP A 150 -0.54 12.06 13.27
N HIS A 151 -1.62 12.03 14.06
CA HIS A 151 -2.11 13.21 14.79
C HIS A 151 -1.05 13.73 15.78
N ALA A 152 -0.36 12.83 16.50
CA ALA A 152 0.75 13.23 17.37
C ALA A 152 1.90 13.91 16.60
N ALA A 153 2.20 13.46 15.37
CA ALA A 153 3.19 14.09 14.51
C ALA A 153 2.72 15.47 14.00
N VAL A 154 1.42 15.63 13.73
CA VAL A 154 0.83 16.94 13.40
C VAL A 154 0.97 17.89 14.59
N ASP A 155 0.63 17.45 15.80
CA ASP A 155 0.74 18.28 17.00
C ASP A 155 2.18 18.72 17.26
N ASP A 156 3.16 17.85 17.02
CA ASP A 156 4.58 18.20 17.13
C ASP A 156 5.01 19.25 16.09
N VAL A 157 4.57 19.08 14.85
CA VAL A 157 4.82 20.07 13.78
C VAL A 157 4.16 21.42 14.13
N VAL A 158 2.91 21.43 14.60
CA VAL A 158 2.23 22.66 15.00
C VAL A 158 2.95 23.31 16.18
N ARG A 159 3.37 22.54 17.20
CA ARG A 159 4.11 23.08 18.34
C ARG A 159 5.43 23.71 17.93
N LYS A 160 6.16 23.08 17.01
CA LYS A 160 7.48 23.53 16.56
C LYS A 160 7.42 24.74 15.63
N PHE A 161 6.37 24.85 14.80
CA PHE A 161 6.29 25.86 13.74
C PHE A 161 5.15 26.86 13.89
N GLY A 162 4.19 26.63 14.79
CA GLY A 162 3.03 27.48 15.05
C GLY A 162 3.21 28.50 16.18
N GLY A 163 4.35 28.47 16.88
CA GLY A 163 4.73 29.48 17.88
C GLY A 163 5.53 30.68 17.31
N ALA A 164 5.44 30.92 16.00
CA ALA A 164 6.07 32.04 15.31
C ALA A 164 5.06 33.16 15.04
#